data_AF-A0A9E1TD85-F1
#
_entry.id   AF-A0A9E1TD85-F1
#
_cell.length_a   1.000
_cell.length_b   1.000
_cell.length_c   1.000
_cell.angle_alpha   90.00
_cell.angle_beta   90.00
_cell.angle_gamma   90.00
#
_symmetry.space_group_name_H-M   'P 1'
#
loop_
_entity.id
_entity.type
_entity.pdbx_description
1 polymer ?
#
loop_
_entity_poly.entity_id
_entity_poly.type
_entity_poly.pdbx_seq_one_letter_code
_entity_poly.pdbx_strand_id
1 'polypeptide(L)'
;MLNPIHAAFLVEQCWHTVPGGTAVAAVGLAGALADLPGVEVTGIAARHREPPVGPTPPVPVVHSRLPRPALYEAWHRLNRPRVENMGADPG
;
A
#
# COMPACT_ATOMS: atom_id res chain seq x y z
N MET A 1 -13.32 22.97 -9.99
CA MET A 1 -13.45 21.65 -9.36
C MET A 1 -12.27 21.49 -8.41
N LEU A 2 -12.48 21.00 -7.19
CA LEU A 2 -11.37 20.63 -6.30
C LEU A 2 -10.72 19.37 -6.87
N ASN A 3 -9.39 19.34 -6.95
CA ASN A 3 -8.68 18.13 -7.34
C ASN A 3 -8.90 17.05 -6.26
N PRO A 4 -9.15 15.79 -6.64
CA PRO A 4 -9.24 14.69 -5.69
C PRO A 4 -7.93 14.54 -4.91
N ILE A 5 -8.04 14.08 -3.66
CA ILE A 5 -6.90 13.73 -2.81
C ILE A 5 -6.50 12.31 -3.16
N HIS A 6 -5.25 12.13 -3.60
CA HIS A 6 -4.70 10.80 -3.85
C HIS A 6 -3.88 10.35 -2.64
N ALA A 7 -4.28 9.21 -2.07
CA ALA A 7 -3.67 8.63 -0.88
C ALA A 7 -2.99 7.30 -1.23
N ALA A 8 -1.66 7.29 -1.22
CA ALA A 8 -0.91 6.05 -1.27
C ALA A 8 -0.80 5.45 0.15
N PHE A 9 -1.31 4.24 0.34
CA PHE A 9 -1.52 3.67 1.66
C PHE A 9 -0.81 2.31 1.83
N LEU A 10 0.01 2.16 2.86
CA LEU A 10 0.82 0.95 3.04
C LEU A 10 -0.05 -0.25 3.48
N VAL A 11 -0.07 -1.30 2.66
CA VAL A 11 -0.83 -2.53 2.91
C VAL A 11 0.03 -3.80 3.10
N GLU A 12 1.34 -3.62 3.29
CA GLU A 12 2.34 -4.70 3.34
C GLU A 12 2.06 -5.78 4.39
N GLN A 13 1.54 -5.39 5.54
CA GLN A 13 1.18 -6.27 6.65
C GLN A 13 0.18 -7.38 6.29
N CYS A 14 -0.56 -7.25 5.18
CA CYS A 14 -1.45 -8.30 4.68
C CYS A 14 -0.69 -9.54 4.18
N TRP A 15 0.60 -9.38 3.84
CA TRP A 15 1.53 -10.45 3.43
C TRP A 15 2.47 -10.90 4.55
N HIS A 16 2.23 -10.50 5.79
CA HIS A 16 3.00 -11.02 6.91
C HIS A 16 2.60 -12.46 7.22
N THR A 17 3.57 -13.29 7.61
CA THR A 17 3.34 -14.69 8.00
C THR A 17 2.29 -14.83 9.11
N VAL A 18 2.22 -13.83 9.99
CA VAL A 18 1.15 -13.69 10.99
C VAL A 18 0.53 -12.31 10.83
N PRO A 19 -0.58 -12.18 10.08
CA PRO A 19 -1.28 -10.93 9.91
C PRO A 19 -2.02 -10.58 11.21
N GLY A 20 -1.50 -9.60 11.95
CA GLY A 20 -2.05 -9.16 13.24
C GLY A 20 -3.05 -8.01 13.12
N GLY A 21 -3.37 -7.39 14.26
CA GLY A 21 -4.31 -6.25 14.32
C GLY A 21 -3.93 -5.07 13.42
N THR A 22 -2.65 -4.90 13.09
CA THR A 22 -2.19 -3.89 12.12
C THR A 22 -2.70 -4.15 10.70
N ALA A 23 -2.81 -5.40 10.28
CA ALA A 23 -3.37 -5.75 8.98
C ALA A 23 -4.86 -5.46 8.91
N VAL A 24 -5.59 -5.81 9.98
CA VAL A 24 -7.01 -5.48 10.12
C VAL A 24 -7.23 -3.96 10.12
N ALA A 25 -6.47 -3.22 10.93
CA ALA A 25 -6.60 -1.78 11.03
C ALA A 25 -6.28 -1.07 9.71
N ALA A 26 -5.23 -1.49 9.02
CA ALA A 26 -4.85 -0.90 7.73
C ALA A 26 -5.89 -1.16 6.64
N VAL A 27 -6.41 -2.39 6.54
CA VAL A 27 -7.48 -2.72 5.58
C VAL A 27 -8.77 -1.96 5.89
N GLY A 28 -9.16 -1.89 7.16
CA GLY A 28 -10.32 -1.12 7.58
C GLY A 28 -10.17 0.37 7.27
N LEU A 29 -9.00 0.96 7.54
CA LEU A 29 -8.73 2.36 7.25
C LEU A 29 -8.70 2.64 5.74
N ALA A 30 -8.08 1.76 4.94
CA ALA A 30 -8.06 1.89 3.49
C ALA A 30 -9.48 1.87 2.90
N GLY A 31 -10.35 0.98 3.39
CA GLY A 31 -11.75 0.95 3.00
C GLY A 31 -12.50 2.22 3.39
N ALA A 32 -12.39 2.64 4.66
CA ALA A 32 -13.04 3.85 5.14
C ALA A 32 -12.60 5.12 4.38
N LEU A 33 -11.33 5.20 3.97
CA LEU A 33 -10.82 6.30 3.15
C LEU A 33 -11.37 6.25 1.72
N ALA A 34 -11.48 5.06 1.12
CA ALA A 34 -12.02 4.88 -0.23
C ALA A 34 -13.51 5.23 -0.34
N ASP A 35 -14.25 5.16 0.78
CA ASP A 35 -15.65 5.57 0.85
C ASP A 35 -15.83 7.10 0.94
N LEU A 36 -14.76 7.86 1.16
CA LEU A 36 -14.84 9.33 1.26
C LEU A 36 -14.91 9.98 -0.13
N PRO A 37 -15.90 10.87 -0.38
CA PRO A 37 -15.97 11.59 -1.64
C PRO A 37 -14.71 12.42 -1.90
N GLY A 38 -14.16 12.29 -3.11
CA GLY A 38 -12.96 13.03 -3.52
C GLY A 38 -11.65 12.47 -2.98
N VAL A 39 -11.64 11.24 -2.46
CA VAL A 39 -10.42 10.53 -2.05
C VAL A 39 -10.21 9.31 -2.93
N GLU A 40 -9.03 9.19 -3.53
CA GLU A 40 -8.60 8.01 -4.28
C GLU A 40 -7.49 7.30 -3.53
N VAL A 41 -7.72 6.04 -3.14
CA VAL A 41 -6.77 5.28 -2.33
C VAL A 41 -6.08 4.21 -3.19
N THR A 42 -4.75 4.19 -3.15
CA THR A 42 -3.94 3.13 -3.77
C THR A 42 -3.12 2.43 -2.68
N GLY A 43 -3.32 1.13 -2.53
CA GLY A 43 -2.51 0.29 -1.65
C GLY A 43 -1.08 0.14 -2.18
N ILE A 44 -0.08 0.19 -1.29
CA ILE A 44 1.33 -0.04 -1.60
C ILE A 44 1.83 -1.25 -0.83
N ALA A 45 2.42 -2.20 -1.54
CA ALA A 45 3.07 -3.36 -0.95
C ALA A 45 4.42 -3.63 -1.62
N ALA A 46 5.27 -4.40 -0.95
CA ALA A 46 6.46 -4.97 -1.56
C ALA A 46 6.09 -6.00 -2.63
N ARG A 47 7.10 -6.50 -3.35
CA ARG A 47 6.90 -7.59 -4.31
C ARG A 47 6.56 -8.88 -3.57
N HIS A 48 5.39 -9.43 -3.85
CA HIS A 48 4.94 -10.73 -3.33
C HIS A 48 4.62 -11.68 -4.47
N ARG A 49 4.91 -12.97 -4.29
CA ARG A 49 4.54 -14.04 -5.25
C ARG A 49 3.25 -14.74 -4.84
N GLU A 50 2.94 -14.67 -3.55
CA GLU A 50 1.79 -15.32 -2.93
C GLU A 50 0.70 -14.29 -2.66
N PRO A 51 -0.57 -14.71 -2.61
CA PRO A 51 -1.66 -13.84 -2.18
C PRO A 51 -1.49 -13.43 -0.71
N PRO A 52 -2.22 -12.38 -0.26
CA PRO A 52 -2.27 -12.03 1.16
C PRO A 52 -2.66 -13.23 2.02
N VAL A 53 -1.96 -13.42 3.14
CA VAL A 53 -2.36 -14.38 4.18
C VAL A 53 -3.41 -13.74 5.10
N GLY A 54 -3.35 -12.41 5.25
CA GLY A 54 -4.27 -11.62 6.06
C GLY A 54 -5.48 -11.09 5.28
N PRO A 55 -6.20 -10.12 5.88
CA PRO A 55 -7.31 -9.45 5.21
C PRO A 55 -6.87 -8.88 3.86
N THR A 56 -7.64 -9.16 2.82
CA THR A 56 -7.39 -8.65 1.47
C THR A 56 -7.68 -7.14 1.43
N PRO A 57 -6.76 -6.30 0.95
CA PRO A 57 -7.03 -4.87 0.76
C PRO A 57 -8.23 -4.64 -0.19
N PRO A 58 -9.18 -3.76 0.17
CA PRO A 58 -10.37 -3.48 -0.64
C PRO A 58 -10.10 -2.48 -1.77
N VAL A 59 -8.86 -1.99 -1.86
CA VAL A 59 -8.39 -0.98 -2.81
C VAL A 59 -7.37 -1.58 -3.78
N PRO A 60 -7.18 -1.00 -4.98
CA PRO A 60 -6.12 -1.43 -5.89
C PRO A 60 -4.75 -1.40 -5.20
N VAL A 61 -3.95 -2.45 -5.36
CA VAL A 61 -2.62 -2.54 -4.76
C VAL A 61 -1.54 -2.52 -5.84
N VAL A 62 -0.63 -1.57 -5.70
CA VAL A 62 0.58 -1.46 -6.51
C VAL A 62 1.75 -2.10 -5.75
N HIS A 63 2.42 -3.02 -6.43
CA HIS A 63 3.55 -3.75 -5.86
C HIS A 63 4.88 -3.15 -6.29
N SER A 64 5.79 -3.05 -5.32
CA SER A 64 7.18 -2.73 -5.58
C SER A 64 7.83 -3.73 -6.52
N ARG A 65 8.86 -3.29 -7.24
CA ARG A 65 9.79 -4.19 -7.91
C ARG A 65 10.68 -4.93 -6.92
N LEU A 66 10.80 -4.50 -5.67
CA LEU A 66 11.68 -5.08 -4.67
C LEU A 66 10.90 -5.96 -3.67
N PRO A 67 11.45 -7.11 -3.24
CA PRO A 67 10.90 -7.85 -2.11
C PRO A 67 11.08 -7.05 -0.81
N ARG A 68 10.28 -7.35 0.23
CA ARG A 68 10.22 -6.55 1.47
C ARG A 68 11.58 -6.19 2.08
N PRO A 69 12.53 -7.14 2.29
CA PRO A 69 13.81 -6.79 2.91
C PRO A 69 14.61 -5.78 2.07
N ALA A 70 14.64 -5.98 0.75
CA ALA A 70 15.36 -5.08 -0.15
C ALA A 70 14.66 -3.71 -0.26
N LEU A 71 13.32 -3.68 -0.23
CA LEU A 71 12.55 -2.44 -0.24
C LEU A 71 12.84 -1.59 1.00
N TYR A 72 12.86 -2.22 2.18
CA TYR A 72 13.09 -1.52 3.43
C TYR A 72 14.51 -0.98 3.51
N GLU A 73 15.52 -1.78 3.14
CA GLU A 73 16.91 -1.31 3.08
C GLU A 73 17.08 -0.17 2.05
N ALA A 74 16.41 -0.26 0.89
CA ALA A 74 16.47 0.79 -0.11
C ALA A 74 15.82 2.10 0.37
N TRP A 75 14.70 2.04 1.10
CA TRP A 75 14.11 3.22 1.74
C TRP A 75 15.02 3.81 2.82
N HIS A 76 15.57 2.97 3.71
CA HIS A 76 16.44 3.44 4.78
C HIS A 76 17.74 4.08 4.27
N ARG A 77 18.34 3.52 3.21
CA ARG A 77 19.67 3.96 2.73
C ARG A 77 19.62 4.94 1.58
N LEU A 78 18.65 4.80 0.69
CA LEU A 78 18.61 5.51 -0.60
C LEU A 78 17.37 6.38 -0.76
N ASN A 79 16.42 6.31 0.18
CA ASN A 79 15.12 6.98 0.11
C ASN A 79 14.37 6.69 -1.21
N ARG A 80 14.54 5.48 -1.73
CA ARG A 80 14.00 5.01 -3.02
C ARG A 80 13.55 3.55 -2.93
N PRO A 81 12.60 3.10 -3.77
CA PRO A 81 11.84 3.89 -4.74
C PRO A 81 10.86 4.84 -4.05
N ARG A 82 10.64 6.01 -4.64
CA ARG A 82 9.53 6.88 -4.22
C ARG A 82 8.21 6.22 -4.60
N VAL A 83 7.20 6.38 -3.76
CA VAL A 83 5.87 5.78 -3.96
C VAL A 83 5.22 6.26 -5.27
N GLU A 84 5.40 7.55 -5.60
CA GLU A 84 5.04 8.16 -6.90
C GLU A 84 5.52 7.32 -8.10
N ASN A 85 6.76 6.81 -8.02
CA ASN A 85 7.39 6.06 -9.11
C ASN A 85 7.02 4.58 -9.13
N MET A 86 6.23 4.11 -8.17
CA MET A 86 5.81 2.70 -8.10
C MET A 86 4.58 2.43 -8.98
N GLY A 87 3.91 3.47 -9.49
CA GLY A 87 2.65 3.37 -10.20
C GLY A 87 1.45 3.83 -9.36
N ALA A 88 1.70 4.37 -8.17
CA ALA A 88 0.74 5.18 -7.42
C ALA A 88 0.82 6.64 -7.89
N ASP A 89 0.77 6.82 -9.21
CA ASP A 89 0.75 8.13 -9.83
C ASP A 89 -0.63 8.76 -9.55
N PRO A 90 -0.69 9.93 -8.88
CA PRO A 90 -1.95 10.67 -8.71
C PRO A 90 -2.54 11.20 -10.02
N GLY A 91 -1.76 11.19 -11.11
CA GLY A 91 -2.04 12.03 -12.29
C GLY A 91 -1.36 13.40 -12.17
#